data_AF-A0A351SB27-F1
#
_entry.id   AF-A0A351SB27-F1
#
_cell.length_a   1.000
_cell.length_b   1.000
_cell.length_c   1.000
_cell.angle_alpha   90.00
_cell.angle_beta   90.00
_cell.angle_gamma   90.00
#
_symmetry.space_group_name_H-M   'P 1'
#
loop_
_entity.id
_entity.type
_entity.pdbx_description
1 polymer ?
#
loop_
_entity_poly.entity_id
_entity_poly.type
_entity_poly.pdbx_seq_one_letter_code
_entity_poly.pdbx_strand_id
1 'polypeptide(L)'
;MSAMSVDNEIVNQSGNPPFSKILETRVSRRKILSGSLALAASSFFAPGILASAAAQAATDSSKPLKNKLMNFKPVAVADGSGPWPAISEDYQWQALLPWGEPIQPDGPTFSWPPTAANQQQQVGIGHDGMTFFPIQGASESEANSHGLLAINHEFGRNTHVLGKADPESKGDVLTSQYAHGVSIIEIKKEEEAWQRVKSDKNRRIHVNTPVTFSGPVAGHPLLKTPAGNPPAGTVNNCANGQTPWGTYLTCEENFNGYFGATGEWKATSAQARYGFSDKGFKYGWEKFDPRFDLSNAAHFNEENRFG
;
A
#
# COMPACT_ATOMS: atom_id res chain seq x y z
N MET A 1 14.06 9.74 20.71
CA MET A 1 14.79 9.52 19.46
C MET A 1 13.77 9.10 18.43
N SER A 2 13.46 9.98 17.47
CA SER A 2 12.52 9.67 16.40
C SER A 2 13.10 8.51 15.60
N ALA A 3 12.36 7.41 15.48
CA ALA A 3 12.69 6.35 14.54
C ALA A 3 12.60 6.98 13.14
N MET A 4 13.74 7.37 12.56
CA MET A 4 13.81 7.60 11.12
C MET A 4 13.26 6.33 10.48
N SER A 5 12.17 6.46 9.70
CA SER A 5 11.65 5.35 8.92
C SER A 5 12.79 4.87 8.02
N VAL A 6 12.99 3.56 8.02
CA VAL A 6 14.03 2.91 7.18
C VAL A 6 13.77 3.19 5.69
N ASP A 7 12.52 3.58 5.34
CA ASP A 7 12.09 3.96 3.99
C ASP A 7 12.73 5.25 3.43
N ASN A 8 13.35 6.09 4.26
CA ASN A 8 13.88 7.39 3.80
C ASN A 8 15.39 7.38 3.47
N GLU A 9 16.04 6.21 3.48
CA GLU A 9 17.46 6.13 3.11
C GLU A 9 17.66 6.24 1.59
N ILE A 10 18.62 7.08 1.17
CA ILE A 10 18.95 7.25 -0.25
C ILE A 10 19.80 6.07 -0.71
N VAL A 11 19.16 5.08 -1.34
CA VAL A 11 19.83 3.90 -1.91
C VAL A 11 20.35 4.14 -3.34
N ASN A 12 19.90 5.21 -3.99
CA ASN A 12 20.41 5.62 -5.30
C ASN A 12 21.60 6.58 -5.14
N GLN A 13 22.82 6.06 -5.26
CA GLN A 13 24.06 6.84 -5.17
C GLN A 13 24.48 7.52 -6.49
N SER A 14 23.64 7.50 -7.52
CA SER A 14 23.98 8.19 -8.79
C SER A 14 23.98 9.71 -8.62
N GLY A 15 24.86 10.40 -9.36
CA GLY A 15 24.90 11.87 -9.38
C GLY A 15 23.74 12.56 -10.13
N ASN A 16 22.69 11.81 -10.49
CA ASN A 16 21.54 12.35 -11.20
C ASN A 16 20.72 13.28 -10.29
N PRO A 17 20.15 14.37 -10.83
CA PRO A 17 19.31 15.25 -10.03
C PRO A 17 18.03 14.50 -9.57
N PRO A 18 17.68 14.55 -8.27
CA PRO A 18 16.45 13.95 -7.79
C PRO A 18 15.24 14.70 -8.34
N PHE A 19 14.09 14.02 -8.43
CA PHE A 19 12.85 14.63 -8.92
C PHE A 19 12.45 15.88 -8.13
N SER A 20 12.69 15.89 -6.81
CA SER A 20 12.48 17.08 -5.95
C SER A 20 13.19 18.32 -6.48
N LYS A 21 14.45 18.19 -6.93
CA LYS A 21 15.23 19.29 -7.52
C LYS A 21 14.62 19.75 -8.85
N ILE A 22 14.10 18.83 -9.67
CA ILE A 22 13.39 19.16 -10.91
C ILE A 22 12.09 19.92 -10.59
N LEU A 23 11.33 19.46 -9.60
CA LEU A 23 10.06 20.06 -9.16
C LEU A 23 10.29 21.48 -8.60
N GLU A 24 11.26 21.66 -7.70
CA GLU A 24 11.66 22.96 -7.17
C GLU A 24 12.07 23.93 -8.27
N THR A 25 12.80 23.45 -9.28
CA THR A 25 13.19 24.25 -10.45
C THR A 25 11.95 24.70 -11.25
N ARG A 26 10.90 23.87 -11.35
CA ARG A 26 9.66 24.24 -12.06
C ARG A 26 8.77 25.16 -11.23
N VAL A 27 8.63 24.90 -9.92
CA VAL A 27 7.84 25.74 -9.00
C VAL A 27 8.47 27.13 -8.85
N SER A 28 9.80 27.22 -8.73
CA SER A 28 10.50 28.51 -8.68
C SER A 28 10.31 29.31 -9.96
N ARG A 29 10.39 28.69 -11.15
CA ARG A 29 10.07 29.35 -12.42
C ARG A 29 8.63 29.87 -12.48
N ARG A 30 7.65 29.08 -12.00
CA ARG A 30 6.25 29.53 -11.95
C ARG A 30 6.07 30.70 -10.99
N LYS A 31 6.69 30.67 -9.81
CA LYS A 31 6.70 31.78 -8.84
C LYS A 31 7.34 33.05 -9.43
N ILE A 32 8.44 32.91 -10.18
CA ILE A 32 9.10 34.02 -10.88
C ILE A 32 8.19 34.59 -11.96
N LEU A 33 7.57 33.76 -12.80
CA LEU A 33 6.64 34.20 -13.85
C LEU A 33 5.40 34.90 -13.28
N SER A 34 4.80 34.36 -12.22
CA SER A 34 3.68 35.02 -11.55
C SER A 34 4.10 36.32 -10.85
N GLY A 35 5.30 36.34 -10.24
CA GLY A 35 5.84 37.50 -9.54
C GLY A 35 6.28 38.61 -10.50
N SER A 36 6.84 38.27 -11.67
CA SER A 36 7.25 39.23 -12.69
C SER A 36 6.05 39.83 -13.42
N LEU A 37 4.97 39.07 -13.62
CA LEU A 37 3.70 39.62 -14.14
C LEU A 37 3.07 40.62 -13.17
N ALA A 38 3.11 40.33 -11.86
CA ALA A 38 2.64 41.25 -10.81
C ALA A 38 3.50 42.51 -10.71
N LEU A 39 4.84 42.38 -10.82
CA LEU A 39 5.76 43.52 -10.82
C LEU A 39 5.61 44.39 -12.09
N ALA A 40 5.43 43.79 -13.27
CA ALA A 40 5.18 44.52 -14.51
C ALA A 40 3.83 45.26 -14.51
N ALA A 41 2.80 44.69 -13.88
CA ALA A 41 1.53 45.39 -13.66
C ALA A 41 1.67 46.55 -12.66
N SER A 42 2.55 46.42 -11.66
CA SER A 42 2.78 47.46 -10.64
C SER A 42 3.59 48.66 -11.11
N SER A 43 4.36 48.54 -12.20
CA SER A 43 5.14 49.65 -12.77
C SER A 43 4.36 50.47 -13.81
N PHE A 44 3.16 50.04 -14.22
CA PHE A 44 2.29 50.78 -15.15
C PHE A 44 1.21 51.63 -14.47
N PHE A 45 1.05 51.56 -13.15
CA PHE A 45 0.08 52.36 -12.39
C PHE A 45 0.77 53.14 -11.25
N ALA A 46 0.55 54.45 -11.21
CA ALA A 46 1.11 55.39 -10.25
C ALA A 46 0.84 55.00 -8.77
N PRO A 47 1.62 55.51 -7.78
CA PRO A 47 1.62 55.02 -6.39
C PRO A 47 0.34 55.26 -5.56
N GLY A 48 -0.74 55.79 -6.16
CA GLY A 48 -1.90 56.33 -5.43
C GLY A 48 -3.15 55.44 -5.36
N ILE A 49 -3.19 54.28 -6.01
CA ILE A 49 -4.45 53.48 -6.14
C ILE A 49 -4.32 52.06 -5.55
N LEU A 50 -3.19 51.70 -4.94
CA LEU A 50 -2.98 50.34 -4.43
C LEU A 50 -3.43 50.10 -2.98
N ALA A 51 -3.76 51.14 -2.21
CA ALA A 51 -4.20 50.98 -0.83
C ALA A 51 -5.69 50.57 -0.70
N SER A 52 -6.52 50.81 -1.72
CA SER A 52 -7.95 50.51 -1.68
C SER A 52 -8.34 49.16 -2.31
N ALA A 53 -7.48 48.58 -3.16
CA ALA A 53 -7.74 47.26 -3.75
C ALA A 53 -7.33 46.08 -2.83
N ALA A 54 -6.34 46.28 -1.95
CA ALA A 54 -5.90 45.25 -1.00
C ALA A 54 -6.89 45.04 0.16
N ALA A 55 -7.69 46.06 0.52
CA ALA A 55 -8.69 45.97 1.58
C ALA A 55 -10.02 45.33 1.12
N GLN A 56 -10.29 45.28 -0.18
CA GLN A 56 -11.51 44.66 -0.75
C GLN A 56 -11.31 43.18 -1.12
N ALA A 57 -10.07 42.71 -1.24
CA ALA A 57 -9.78 41.29 -1.47
C ALA A 57 -9.82 40.43 -0.18
N ALA A 58 -9.86 41.06 1.00
CA ALA A 58 -9.83 40.38 2.30
C ALA A 58 -11.22 40.11 2.91
N THR A 59 -12.31 40.55 2.26
CA THR A 59 -13.67 40.49 2.85
C THR A 59 -14.70 39.74 2.01
N ASP A 60 -14.34 39.14 0.87
CA ASP A 60 -15.27 38.35 0.03
C ASP A 60 -14.88 36.87 -0.09
N SER A 61 -14.44 36.27 1.02
CA SER A 61 -14.20 34.82 1.14
C SER A 61 -15.44 34.03 1.62
N SER A 62 -16.62 34.67 1.73
CA SER A 62 -17.81 34.09 2.36
C SER A 62 -18.89 33.58 1.39
N LYS A 63 -18.69 33.68 0.07
CA LYS A 63 -19.56 32.97 -0.88
C LYS A 63 -18.91 31.63 -1.21
N PRO A 64 -19.44 30.49 -0.71
CA PRO A 64 -19.01 29.20 -1.20
C PRO A 64 -19.27 29.21 -2.71
N LEU A 65 -18.20 29.09 -3.50
CA LEU A 65 -18.32 28.75 -4.91
C LEU A 65 -19.14 27.47 -4.93
N LYS A 66 -20.42 27.54 -5.35
CA LYS A 66 -21.27 26.37 -5.61
C LYS A 66 -20.65 25.63 -6.78
N ASN A 67 -19.58 24.89 -6.52
CA ASN A 67 -19.00 23.97 -7.46
C ASN A 67 -19.98 22.79 -7.55
N LYS A 68 -20.56 22.57 -8.73
CA LYS A 68 -21.48 21.43 -8.95
C LYS A 68 -20.86 20.08 -8.60
N LEU A 69 -19.52 19.99 -8.59
CA LEU A 69 -18.76 18.78 -8.23
C LEU A 69 -18.49 18.64 -6.73
N MET A 70 -18.55 19.73 -5.94
CA MET A 70 -18.33 19.70 -4.49
C MET A 70 -19.55 20.28 -3.77
N ASN A 71 -20.52 19.41 -3.53
CA ASN A 71 -21.86 19.75 -3.02
C ASN A 71 -22.13 19.25 -1.59
N PHE A 72 -21.08 19.00 -0.80
CA PHE A 72 -21.18 18.53 0.58
C PHE A 72 -20.63 19.57 1.57
N LYS A 73 -21.03 19.48 2.83
CA LYS A 73 -20.51 20.31 3.92
C LYS A 73 -19.06 19.90 4.26
N PRO A 74 -18.06 20.78 4.14
CA PRO A 74 -16.68 20.47 4.49
C PRO A 74 -16.52 20.11 5.98
N VAL A 75 -15.58 19.21 6.27
CA VAL A 75 -15.20 18.80 7.64
C VAL A 75 -14.02 19.63 8.11
N ALA A 76 -14.01 20.09 9.37
CA ALA A 76 -12.88 20.83 9.91
C ALA A 76 -11.73 19.88 10.25
N VAL A 77 -10.49 20.28 9.92
CA VAL A 77 -9.29 19.47 10.21
C VAL A 77 -9.16 19.14 11.70
N ALA A 78 -9.58 20.06 12.58
CA ALA A 78 -9.56 19.86 14.02
C ALA A 78 -10.41 18.66 14.49
N ASP A 79 -11.44 18.29 13.73
CA ASP A 79 -12.35 17.19 14.06
C ASP A 79 -11.72 15.82 13.74
N GLY A 80 -10.68 15.77 12.91
CA GLY A 80 -10.05 14.54 12.40
C GLY A 80 -8.99 13.90 13.28
N SER A 81 -8.99 14.14 14.60
CA SER A 81 -7.97 13.64 15.54
C SER A 81 -8.43 12.41 16.36
N GLY A 82 -9.66 11.94 16.15
CA GLY A 82 -10.22 10.79 16.86
C GLY A 82 -9.81 9.43 16.28
N PRO A 83 -10.18 8.32 16.95
CA PRO A 83 -9.95 6.95 16.46
C PRO A 83 -10.83 6.56 15.28
N TRP A 84 -11.83 7.39 14.95
CA TRP A 84 -12.78 7.21 13.85
C TRP A 84 -12.64 8.34 12.84
N PRO A 85 -12.98 8.09 11.56
CA PRO A 85 -12.96 9.15 10.56
C PRO A 85 -14.01 10.22 10.89
N ALA A 86 -13.57 11.48 10.91
CA ALA A 86 -14.49 12.61 10.87
C ALA A 86 -14.97 12.79 9.42
N ILE A 87 -16.28 12.61 9.20
CA ILE A 87 -16.91 12.76 7.88
C ILE A 87 -17.97 13.85 7.90
N SER A 88 -18.37 14.31 6.72
CA SER A 88 -19.44 15.30 6.58
C SER A 88 -20.78 14.71 7.03
N GLU A 89 -21.65 15.54 7.60
CA GLU A 89 -23.00 15.14 8.02
C GLU A 89 -23.91 14.69 6.87
N ASP A 90 -23.49 14.97 5.63
CA ASP A 90 -24.16 14.51 4.41
C ASP A 90 -23.89 13.03 4.08
N TYR A 91 -23.00 12.36 4.82
CA TYR A 91 -22.55 10.99 4.54
C TYR A 91 -22.63 10.08 5.76
N GLN A 92 -22.63 8.77 5.49
CA GLN A 92 -22.46 7.71 6.47
C GLN A 92 -21.27 6.82 6.08
N TRP A 93 -20.70 6.12 7.05
CA TRP A 93 -19.62 5.17 6.82
C TRP A 93 -19.91 3.85 7.53
N GLN A 94 -19.25 2.78 7.07
CA GLN A 94 -19.21 1.49 7.73
C GLN A 94 -17.83 0.87 7.57
N ALA A 95 -17.39 0.11 8.58
CA ALA A 95 -16.21 -0.73 8.43
C ALA A 95 -16.57 -1.95 7.58
N LEU A 96 -15.85 -2.15 6.48
CA LEU A 96 -16.01 -3.31 5.60
C LEU A 96 -14.70 -4.09 5.59
N LEU A 97 -14.78 -5.39 5.89
CA LEU A 97 -13.64 -6.33 5.86
C LEU A 97 -12.44 -5.89 6.73
N PRO A 98 -12.61 -5.70 8.05
CA PRO A 98 -11.47 -5.41 8.93
C PRO A 98 -10.44 -6.56 8.92
N TRP A 99 -9.17 -6.26 9.24
CA TRP A 99 -8.14 -7.29 9.44
C TRP A 99 -8.64 -8.36 10.41
N GLY A 100 -8.43 -9.64 10.04
CA GLY A 100 -8.84 -10.77 10.86
C GLY A 100 -10.25 -11.28 10.57
N GLU A 101 -11.09 -10.52 9.84
CA GLU A 101 -12.40 -11.01 9.41
C GLU A 101 -12.22 -12.24 8.52
N PRO A 102 -12.96 -13.34 8.72
CA PRO A 102 -12.83 -14.50 7.84
C PRO A 102 -13.31 -14.15 6.42
N ILE A 103 -12.56 -14.60 5.41
CA ILE A 103 -12.92 -14.34 4.00
C ILE A 103 -14.22 -15.06 3.60
N GLN A 104 -14.57 -16.13 4.31
CA GLN A 104 -15.87 -16.79 4.23
C GLN A 104 -16.74 -16.40 5.44
N PRO A 105 -18.06 -16.22 5.29
CA PRO A 105 -18.95 -15.95 6.43
C PRO A 105 -18.85 -16.98 7.55
N ASP A 106 -18.63 -18.26 7.22
CA ASP A 106 -18.50 -19.40 8.14
C ASP A 106 -17.04 -19.75 8.49
N GLY A 107 -16.08 -18.88 8.16
CA GLY A 107 -14.67 -19.07 8.49
C GLY A 107 -14.33 -18.82 9.97
N PRO A 108 -13.05 -18.98 10.34
CA PRO A 108 -12.62 -18.90 11.74
C PRO A 108 -12.82 -17.49 12.32
N THR A 109 -13.44 -17.41 13.50
CA THR A 109 -13.55 -16.16 14.27
C THR A 109 -12.17 -15.62 14.60
N PHE A 110 -12.01 -14.30 14.50
CA PHE A 110 -10.74 -13.64 14.83
C PHE A 110 -10.43 -13.74 16.32
N SER A 111 -9.17 -14.07 16.62
CA SER A 111 -8.55 -13.96 17.93
C SER A 111 -7.22 -13.27 17.76
N TRP A 112 -6.85 -12.37 18.67
CA TRP A 112 -5.56 -11.69 18.64
C TRP A 112 -4.64 -12.21 19.75
N PRO A 113 -3.39 -12.61 19.44
CA PRO A 113 -2.83 -12.80 18.11
C PRO A 113 -3.48 -13.99 17.36
N PRO A 114 -3.62 -13.93 16.02
CA PRO A 114 -4.17 -15.05 15.26
C PRO A 114 -3.18 -16.20 15.17
N THR A 115 -3.69 -17.41 14.98
CA THR A 115 -2.88 -18.56 14.57
C THR A 115 -2.63 -18.50 13.07
N ALA A 116 -1.55 -19.11 12.59
CA ALA A 116 -1.29 -19.25 11.16
C ALA A 116 -2.45 -19.94 10.41
N ALA A 117 -3.05 -20.97 11.03
CA ALA A 117 -4.17 -21.71 10.47
C ALA A 117 -5.43 -20.84 10.27
N ASN A 118 -5.65 -19.86 11.15
CA ASN A 118 -6.75 -18.91 11.03
C ASN A 118 -6.39 -17.77 10.07
N GLN A 119 -5.20 -17.18 10.20
CA GLN A 119 -4.80 -16.01 9.42
C GLN A 119 -4.79 -16.26 7.90
N GLN A 120 -4.45 -17.48 7.46
CA GLN A 120 -4.52 -17.85 6.03
C GLN A 120 -5.96 -17.85 5.47
N GLN A 121 -6.99 -17.84 6.32
CA GLN A 121 -8.41 -17.82 5.97
C GLN A 121 -9.09 -16.48 6.31
N GLN A 122 -8.33 -15.50 6.79
CA GLN A 122 -8.82 -14.20 7.25
C GLN A 122 -8.31 -13.09 6.36
N VAL A 123 -8.97 -11.93 6.33
CA VAL A 123 -8.47 -10.71 5.71
C VAL A 123 -7.09 -10.38 6.29
N GLY A 124 -6.17 -9.90 5.45
CA GLY A 124 -4.83 -9.49 5.86
C GLY A 124 -4.79 -8.15 6.59
N ILE A 125 -3.58 -7.69 6.93
CA ILE A 125 -3.31 -6.45 7.65
C ILE A 125 -2.64 -5.41 6.75
N GLY A 126 -2.83 -4.13 7.05
CA GLY A 126 -2.26 -3.04 6.26
C GLY A 126 -2.97 -2.92 4.92
N HIS A 127 -4.28 -2.69 4.96
CA HIS A 127 -5.09 -2.54 3.75
C HIS A 127 -4.55 -1.39 2.92
N ASP A 128 -4.33 -1.66 1.63
CA ASP A 128 -3.80 -0.66 0.70
C ASP A 128 -4.59 -0.71 -0.62
N GLY A 129 -3.92 -0.77 -1.78
CA GLY A 129 -4.53 -0.71 -3.09
C GLY A 129 -5.69 -1.69 -3.24
N MET A 130 -6.78 -1.23 -3.85
CA MET A 130 -7.97 -2.05 -4.01
C MET A 130 -8.75 -1.75 -5.30
N THR A 131 -9.50 -2.73 -5.79
CA THR A 131 -10.41 -2.56 -6.93
C THR A 131 -11.63 -3.44 -6.79
N PHE A 132 -12.79 -2.86 -7.06
CA PHE A 132 -14.06 -3.56 -7.19
C PHE A 132 -14.30 -4.00 -8.64
N PHE A 133 -14.64 -5.27 -8.83
CA PHE A 133 -15.00 -5.89 -10.10
C PHE A 133 -16.45 -6.36 -10.03
N PRO A 134 -17.38 -5.78 -10.81
CA PRO A 134 -18.76 -6.26 -10.89
C PRO A 134 -18.83 -7.75 -11.23
N ILE A 135 -19.80 -8.48 -10.65
CA ILE A 135 -19.96 -9.90 -10.97
C ILE A 135 -20.38 -10.07 -12.44
N GLN A 136 -19.81 -11.05 -13.14
CA GLN A 136 -20.09 -11.26 -14.55
C GLN A 136 -21.56 -11.62 -14.77
N GLY A 137 -22.21 -10.95 -15.74
CA GLY A 137 -23.62 -11.17 -16.05
C GLY A 137 -24.60 -10.42 -15.13
N ALA A 138 -24.11 -9.60 -14.21
CA ALA A 138 -24.94 -8.67 -13.45
C ALA A 138 -25.71 -7.74 -14.39
N SER A 139 -26.97 -7.46 -14.05
CA SER A 139 -27.69 -6.31 -14.60
C SER A 139 -26.94 -5.01 -14.31
N GLU A 140 -27.19 -3.93 -15.06
CA GLU A 140 -26.60 -2.62 -14.78
C GLU A 140 -26.86 -2.16 -13.32
N SER A 141 -28.01 -2.50 -12.75
CA SER A 141 -28.34 -2.23 -11.35
C SER A 141 -27.53 -3.09 -10.35
N GLU A 142 -27.24 -4.34 -10.69
CA GLU A 142 -26.45 -5.24 -9.84
C GLU A 142 -24.95 -4.98 -9.96
N ALA A 143 -24.49 -4.49 -11.11
CA ALA A 143 -23.07 -4.24 -11.36
C ALA A 143 -22.45 -3.24 -10.37
N ASN A 144 -23.27 -2.35 -9.77
CA ASN A 144 -22.83 -1.37 -8.77
C ASN A 144 -23.09 -1.81 -7.32
N SER A 145 -23.68 -2.98 -7.10
CA SER A 145 -24.10 -3.47 -5.79
C SER A 145 -23.64 -4.89 -5.49
N HIS A 146 -22.94 -5.57 -6.41
CA HIS A 146 -22.45 -6.94 -6.21
C HIS A 146 -21.20 -7.21 -7.06
N GLY A 147 -20.12 -7.65 -6.42
CA GLY A 147 -18.87 -7.92 -7.13
C GLY A 147 -17.75 -8.44 -6.24
N LEU A 148 -16.58 -8.65 -6.84
CA LEU A 148 -15.35 -9.03 -6.15
C LEU A 148 -14.55 -7.78 -5.81
N LEU A 149 -14.18 -7.64 -4.54
CA LEU A 149 -13.22 -6.65 -4.09
C LEU A 149 -11.86 -7.32 -3.91
N ALA A 150 -10.88 -6.93 -4.74
CA ALA A 150 -9.48 -7.29 -4.57
C ALA A 150 -8.77 -6.21 -3.75
N ILE A 151 -8.10 -6.58 -2.67
CA ILE A 151 -7.49 -5.68 -1.68
C ILE A 151 -6.10 -6.18 -1.32
N ASN A 152 -5.11 -5.29 -1.40
CA ASN A 152 -3.76 -5.56 -0.93
C ASN A 152 -3.62 -5.43 0.59
N HIS A 153 -2.64 -6.15 1.13
CA HIS A 153 -2.25 -6.18 2.54
C HIS A 153 -0.74 -5.97 2.64
N GLU A 154 -0.37 -4.70 2.79
CA GLU A 154 0.98 -4.19 2.60
C GLU A 154 1.88 -4.42 3.81
N PHE A 155 1.37 -4.11 5.01
CA PHE A 155 2.22 -3.90 6.19
C PHE A 155 1.55 -4.30 7.50
N GLY A 156 2.30 -5.02 8.33
CA GLY A 156 1.95 -5.30 9.72
C GLY A 156 3.13 -5.82 10.51
N ARG A 157 3.74 -4.95 11.35
CA ARG A 157 4.83 -5.33 12.26
C ARG A 157 4.47 -6.53 13.14
N ASN A 158 5.49 -7.23 13.62
CA ASN A 158 5.36 -8.32 14.60
C ASN A 158 4.53 -7.93 15.83
N THR A 159 4.64 -6.70 16.32
CA THR A 159 3.84 -6.23 17.46
C THR A 159 2.34 -6.17 17.13
N HIS A 160 1.99 -5.87 15.88
CA HIS A 160 0.60 -5.91 15.44
C HIS A 160 0.14 -7.34 15.26
N VAL A 161 0.88 -8.20 14.55
CA VAL A 161 0.38 -9.53 14.16
C VAL A 161 0.60 -10.58 15.25
N LEU A 162 1.75 -10.58 15.91
CA LEU A 162 2.18 -11.61 16.86
C LEU A 162 2.02 -11.19 18.33
N GLY A 163 1.81 -9.89 18.58
CA GLY A 163 1.79 -9.33 19.94
C GLY A 163 3.17 -9.32 20.62
N LYS A 164 4.25 -9.53 19.87
CA LYS A 164 5.64 -9.58 20.35
C LYS A 164 6.61 -8.96 19.35
N ALA A 165 7.82 -8.65 19.79
CA ALA A 165 8.81 -7.94 18.96
C ALA A 165 9.41 -8.84 17.87
N ASP A 166 9.71 -10.10 18.20
CA ASP A 166 10.39 -11.05 17.33
C ASP A 166 9.59 -12.36 17.21
N PRO A 167 9.64 -13.04 16.05
CA PRO A 167 9.15 -14.41 15.95
C PRO A 167 10.04 -15.34 16.77
N GLU A 168 9.45 -16.39 17.33
CA GLU A 168 10.15 -17.41 18.13
C GLU A 168 10.01 -18.80 17.52
N SER A 169 9.24 -18.92 16.43
CA SER A 169 8.97 -20.18 15.76
C SER A 169 8.64 -19.98 14.29
N LYS A 170 8.70 -21.07 13.53
CA LYS A 170 8.15 -21.12 12.17
C LYS A 170 6.66 -20.80 12.13
N GLY A 171 5.90 -21.14 13.19
CA GLY A 171 4.49 -20.82 13.31
C GLY A 171 4.25 -19.30 13.32
N ASP A 172 5.08 -18.56 14.04
CA ASP A 172 5.01 -17.09 14.07
C ASP A 172 5.31 -16.47 12.70
N VAL A 173 6.36 -16.95 12.04
CA VAL A 173 6.70 -16.50 10.68
C VAL A 173 5.57 -16.79 9.70
N LEU A 174 4.96 -17.97 9.77
CA LEU A 174 3.79 -18.30 8.94
C LEU A 174 2.59 -17.40 9.25
N THR A 175 2.30 -17.10 10.52
CA THR A 175 1.23 -16.15 10.88
C THR A 175 1.49 -14.78 10.27
N SER A 176 2.71 -14.26 10.38
CA SER A 176 3.12 -12.99 9.79
C SER A 176 3.00 -13.00 8.26
N GLN A 177 3.52 -14.03 7.60
CA GLN A 177 3.43 -14.22 6.15
C GLN A 177 1.99 -14.33 5.65
N TYR A 178 1.11 -15.01 6.37
CA TYR A 178 -0.30 -15.12 6.02
C TYR A 178 -1.09 -13.83 6.28
N ALA A 179 -0.55 -12.87 7.03
CA ALA A 179 -1.20 -11.57 7.22
C ALA A 179 -0.99 -10.62 6.02
N HIS A 180 0.00 -10.87 5.17
CA HIS A 180 0.32 -10.05 3.99
C HIS A 180 -0.24 -10.64 2.69
N GLY A 181 -0.21 -9.88 1.59
CA GLY A 181 -0.61 -10.35 0.27
C GLY A 181 -1.86 -9.66 -0.26
N VAL A 182 -2.84 -10.45 -0.71
CA VAL A 182 -4.11 -9.98 -1.31
C VAL A 182 -5.28 -10.78 -0.75
N SER A 183 -6.40 -10.10 -0.52
CA SER A 183 -7.72 -10.72 -0.36
C SER A 183 -8.56 -10.46 -1.60
N ILE A 184 -9.18 -11.50 -2.14
CA ILE A 184 -10.26 -11.40 -3.11
C ILE A 184 -11.53 -11.81 -2.38
N ILE A 185 -12.50 -10.92 -2.23
CA ILE A 185 -13.71 -11.19 -1.46
C ILE A 185 -14.93 -10.70 -2.25
N GLU A 186 -15.89 -11.60 -2.45
CA GLU A 186 -17.19 -11.25 -2.99
C GLU A 186 -17.98 -10.46 -1.95
N ILE A 187 -18.42 -9.27 -2.34
CA ILE A 187 -19.20 -8.36 -1.53
C ILE A 187 -20.48 -7.97 -2.25
N LYS A 188 -21.54 -7.80 -1.47
CA LYS A 188 -22.84 -7.37 -1.96
C LYS A 188 -23.41 -6.29 -1.05
N LYS A 189 -24.04 -5.28 -1.65
CA LYS A 189 -24.86 -4.30 -0.95
C LYS A 189 -26.25 -4.89 -0.79
N GLU A 190 -26.66 -5.12 0.44
CA GLU A 190 -28.04 -5.43 0.78
C GLU A 190 -28.62 -4.27 1.59
N GLU A 191 -29.79 -3.80 1.18
CA GLU A 191 -30.35 -2.53 1.65
C GLU A 191 -29.32 -1.39 1.47
N GLU A 192 -28.81 -0.83 2.56
CA GLU A 192 -27.82 0.25 2.57
C GLU A 192 -26.43 -0.18 3.05
N ALA A 193 -26.20 -1.47 3.29
CA ALA A 193 -24.93 -1.97 3.83
C ALA A 193 -24.23 -2.98 2.91
N TRP A 194 -22.91 -2.82 2.79
CA TRP A 194 -22.06 -3.81 2.14
C TRP A 194 -21.71 -4.92 3.13
N GLN A 195 -21.72 -6.14 2.63
CA GLN A 195 -21.33 -7.31 3.39
C GLN A 195 -20.57 -8.29 2.50
N ARG A 196 -19.70 -9.08 3.11
CA ARG A 196 -19.11 -10.24 2.44
C ARG A 196 -20.18 -11.30 2.22
N VAL A 197 -20.09 -12.04 1.13
CA VAL A 197 -20.97 -13.18 0.85
C VAL A 197 -20.16 -14.46 0.74
N LYS A 198 -20.83 -15.60 0.96
CA LYS A 198 -20.21 -16.91 0.75
C LYS A 198 -19.94 -17.10 -0.74
N SER A 199 -18.69 -17.38 -1.09
CA SER A 199 -18.29 -17.49 -2.49
C SER A 199 -17.11 -18.44 -2.68
N ASP A 200 -17.14 -19.21 -3.75
CA ASP A 200 -16.00 -20.02 -4.20
C ASP A 200 -14.82 -19.18 -4.71
N LYS A 201 -15.05 -17.89 -4.97
CA LYS A 201 -14.04 -16.93 -5.44
C LYS A 201 -13.30 -16.25 -4.29
N ASN A 202 -13.80 -16.35 -3.06
CA ASN A 202 -13.13 -15.78 -1.90
C ASN A 202 -11.77 -16.46 -1.72
N ARG A 203 -10.69 -15.67 -1.73
CA ARG A 203 -9.33 -16.20 -1.77
C ARG A 203 -8.35 -15.30 -1.03
N ARG A 204 -7.44 -15.93 -0.28
CA ARG A 204 -6.18 -15.31 0.14
C ARG A 204 -5.07 -15.70 -0.84
N ILE A 205 -4.33 -14.69 -1.25
CA ILE A 205 -3.03 -14.82 -1.90
C ILE A 205 -2.04 -14.23 -0.91
N HIS A 206 -1.02 -14.98 -0.52
CA HIS A 206 -0.09 -14.62 0.55
C HIS A 206 1.33 -15.06 0.19
N VAL A 207 2.31 -14.79 1.06
CA VAL A 207 3.75 -15.02 0.85
C VAL A 207 4.14 -16.49 0.53
N ASN A 208 3.24 -17.43 0.80
CA ASN A 208 3.43 -18.86 0.47
C ASN A 208 2.54 -19.39 -0.66
N THR A 209 1.77 -18.53 -1.33
CA THR A 209 0.91 -18.96 -2.45
C THR A 209 1.79 -19.25 -3.67
N PRO A 210 1.66 -20.42 -4.33
CA PRO A 210 2.42 -20.69 -5.55
C PRO A 210 2.18 -19.62 -6.62
N VAL A 211 3.26 -19.13 -7.23
CA VAL A 211 3.22 -18.14 -8.32
C VAL A 211 4.03 -18.63 -9.51
N THR A 212 3.89 -17.96 -10.65
CA THR A 212 4.62 -18.29 -11.87
C THR A 212 5.15 -17.01 -12.50
N PHE A 213 6.42 -17.04 -12.90
CA PHE A 213 7.03 -15.95 -13.67
C PHE A 213 6.70 -16.11 -15.15
N SER A 214 6.36 -15.00 -15.79
CA SER A 214 6.13 -14.90 -17.23
C SER A 214 7.00 -13.79 -17.82
N GLY A 215 6.91 -13.58 -19.13
CA GLY A 215 7.68 -12.56 -19.85
C GLY A 215 9.16 -12.91 -20.02
N PRO A 216 10.00 -11.92 -20.37
CA PRO A 216 11.39 -12.15 -20.78
C PRO A 216 12.29 -12.81 -19.73
N VAL A 217 11.94 -12.69 -18.45
CA VAL A 217 12.72 -13.25 -17.34
C VAL A 217 12.29 -14.66 -16.94
N ALA A 218 11.21 -15.20 -17.52
CA ALA A 218 10.73 -16.53 -17.18
C ALA A 218 11.82 -17.60 -17.44
N GLY A 219 12.18 -18.35 -16.39
CA GLY A 219 13.22 -19.38 -16.45
C GLY A 219 14.67 -18.87 -16.45
N HIS A 220 14.88 -17.56 -16.33
CA HIS A 220 16.21 -16.96 -16.27
C HIS A 220 17.02 -17.52 -15.09
N PRO A 221 18.35 -17.73 -15.22
CA PRO A 221 19.16 -18.28 -14.13
C PRO A 221 19.09 -17.49 -12.82
N LEU A 222 18.90 -16.16 -12.87
CA LEU A 222 18.72 -15.32 -11.68
C LEU A 222 17.39 -15.55 -10.94
N LEU A 223 16.44 -16.31 -11.51
CA LEU A 223 15.24 -16.76 -10.81
C LEU A 223 15.39 -18.19 -10.26
N LYS A 224 16.55 -18.84 -10.41
CA LYS A 224 16.79 -20.20 -9.91
C LYS A 224 17.53 -20.13 -8.57
N THR A 225 17.00 -20.83 -7.59
CA THR A 225 17.67 -21.09 -6.31
C THR A 225 18.35 -22.46 -6.36
N PRO A 226 19.51 -22.65 -5.69
CA PRO A 226 20.13 -23.97 -5.56
C PRO A 226 19.22 -25.02 -4.89
N ALA A 227 18.33 -24.59 -3.99
CA ALA A 227 17.32 -25.45 -3.35
C ALA A 227 16.25 -25.98 -4.33
N GLY A 228 16.11 -25.38 -5.52
CA GLY A 228 15.14 -25.81 -6.52
C GLY A 228 13.68 -25.63 -6.10
N ASN A 229 13.40 -24.80 -5.08
CA ASN A 229 12.03 -24.53 -4.65
C ASN A 229 11.25 -23.77 -5.73
N PRO A 230 9.94 -24.10 -5.92
CA PRO A 230 9.09 -23.34 -6.80
C PRO A 230 8.93 -21.90 -6.28
N PRO A 231 8.74 -20.91 -7.17
CA PRO A 231 8.36 -19.56 -6.77
C PRO A 231 7.09 -19.57 -5.93
N ALA A 232 7.13 -18.84 -4.82
CA ALA A 232 5.99 -18.71 -3.94
C ALA A 232 5.93 -17.30 -3.37
N GLY A 233 4.73 -16.75 -3.42
CA GLY A 233 4.36 -15.58 -2.66
C GLY A 233 4.25 -14.30 -3.44
N THR A 234 3.77 -13.33 -2.70
CA THR A 234 3.96 -11.91 -2.97
C THR A 234 4.08 -11.18 -1.62
N VAL A 235 4.85 -10.11 -1.56
CA VAL A 235 5.14 -9.35 -0.32
C VAL A 235 4.94 -7.86 -0.53
N ASN A 236 4.65 -7.15 0.58
CA ASN A 236 4.55 -5.69 0.60
C ASN A 236 3.71 -5.11 -0.55
N ASN A 237 2.54 -5.71 -0.74
CA ASN A 237 1.58 -5.33 -1.75
C ASN A 237 1.04 -3.94 -1.43
N CYS A 238 1.53 -2.91 -2.12
CA CYS A 238 1.21 -1.51 -1.86
C CYS A 238 -0.07 -1.12 -2.62
N ALA A 239 0.06 -0.38 -3.72
CA ALA A 239 -1.05 0.03 -4.57
C ALA A 239 -1.44 -1.04 -5.62
N ASN A 240 -2.31 -0.67 -6.54
CA ASN A 240 -2.91 -1.60 -7.49
C ASN A 240 -3.15 -0.99 -8.88
N GLY A 241 -3.48 -1.87 -9.83
CA GLY A 241 -4.00 -1.51 -11.14
C GLY A 241 -5.15 -2.42 -11.55
N GLN A 242 -6.08 -1.87 -12.34
CA GLN A 242 -7.16 -2.61 -12.97
C GLN A 242 -6.91 -2.66 -14.48
N THR A 243 -6.89 -3.85 -15.07
CA THR A 243 -6.79 -3.99 -16.51
C THR A 243 -8.18 -3.94 -17.16
N PRO A 244 -8.29 -3.48 -18.42
CA PRO A 244 -9.57 -3.45 -19.13
C PRO A 244 -10.10 -4.84 -19.49
N TRP A 245 -9.28 -5.90 -19.35
CA TRP A 245 -9.70 -7.30 -19.54
C TRP A 245 -10.01 -8.01 -18.22
N GLY A 246 -10.25 -7.27 -17.14
CA GLY A 246 -10.81 -7.80 -15.91
C GLY A 246 -9.81 -8.51 -15.00
N THR A 247 -8.54 -8.08 -14.99
CA THR A 247 -7.52 -8.60 -14.06
C THR A 247 -7.06 -7.52 -13.09
N TYR A 248 -6.70 -7.94 -11.89
CA TYR A 248 -6.11 -7.11 -10.85
C TYR A 248 -4.58 -7.20 -10.90
N LEU A 249 -3.92 -6.05 -10.82
CA LEU A 249 -2.47 -5.93 -10.67
C LEU A 249 -2.19 -5.50 -9.23
N THR A 250 -1.38 -6.28 -8.53
CA THR A 250 -0.80 -5.91 -7.23
C THR A 250 0.68 -5.62 -7.43
N CYS A 251 1.23 -4.67 -6.68
CA CYS A 251 2.60 -4.20 -6.82
C CYS A 251 3.37 -4.39 -5.51
N GLU A 252 4.54 -5.02 -5.58
CA GLU A 252 5.46 -5.16 -4.45
C GLU A 252 6.33 -3.90 -4.37
N GLU A 253 6.37 -3.23 -3.21
CA GLU A 253 7.12 -1.97 -3.06
C GLU A 253 8.43 -2.18 -2.28
N ASN A 254 8.34 -2.31 -0.96
CA ASN A 254 9.49 -2.43 -0.06
C ASN A 254 9.80 -3.90 0.27
N PHE A 255 9.84 -4.74 -0.77
CA PHE A 255 10.08 -6.19 -0.64
C PHE A 255 11.44 -6.52 0.00
N ASN A 256 12.45 -5.67 -0.21
CA ASN A 256 13.78 -5.77 0.39
C ASN A 256 13.73 -5.81 1.93
N GLY A 257 12.74 -5.15 2.54
CA GLY A 257 12.57 -5.10 3.99
C GLY A 257 12.17 -6.44 4.64
N TYR A 258 11.72 -7.42 3.86
CA TYR A 258 11.28 -8.73 4.36
C TYR A 258 12.39 -9.77 4.42
N PHE A 259 13.57 -9.43 3.89
CA PHE A 259 14.77 -10.25 3.91
C PHE A 259 15.72 -9.80 5.02
N GLY A 260 16.50 -10.73 5.55
CA GLY A 260 17.56 -10.48 6.52
C GLY A 260 18.69 -11.50 6.36
N ALA A 261 19.68 -11.47 7.26
CA ALA A 261 20.75 -12.44 7.27
C ALA A 261 20.99 -12.99 8.68
N THR A 262 21.07 -14.32 8.83
CA THR A 262 21.42 -14.96 10.10
C THR A 262 22.92 -15.24 10.25
N GLY A 263 23.64 -15.34 9.12
CA GLY A 263 25.08 -15.53 9.06
C GLY A 263 25.83 -14.37 8.42
N GLU A 264 27.10 -14.62 8.04
CA GLU A 264 27.90 -13.64 7.31
C GLU A 264 27.28 -13.35 5.93
N TRP A 265 26.95 -12.09 5.70
CA TRP A 265 26.42 -11.64 4.42
C TRP A 265 26.99 -10.28 4.05
N LYS A 266 27.22 -10.09 2.75
CA LYS A 266 27.64 -8.82 2.19
C LYS A 266 26.88 -8.58 0.90
N ALA A 267 26.21 -7.44 0.82
CA ALA A 267 25.48 -7.04 -0.37
C ALA A 267 26.39 -7.00 -1.60
N THR A 268 25.92 -7.60 -2.69
CA THR A 268 26.42 -7.32 -4.04
C THR A 268 26.04 -5.89 -4.45
N SER A 269 26.63 -5.36 -5.53
CA SER A 269 26.25 -4.04 -6.06
C SER A 269 24.77 -3.96 -6.47
N ALA A 270 24.20 -5.06 -6.96
CA ALA A 270 22.78 -5.12 -7.30
C ALA A 270 21.92 -5.09 -6.03
N GLN A 271 22.21 -5.96 -5.05
CA GLN A 271 21.47 -5.99 -3.78
C GLN A 271 21.54 -4.65 -3.04
N ALA A 272 22.71 -3.99 -3.02
CA ALA A 272 22.88 -2.67 -2.42
C ALA A 272 22.02 -1.60 -3.11
N ARG A 273 21.89 -1.68 -4.45
CA ARG A 273 21.04 -0.76 -5.21
C ARG A 273 19.54 -0.93 -4.90
N TYR A 274 19.11 -2.15 -4.58
CA TYR A 274 17.74 -2.46 -4.17
C TYR A 274 17.51 -2.30 -2.66
N GLY A 275 18.51 -1.84 -1.90
CA GLY A 275 18.36 -1.54 -0.47
C GLY A 275 18.26 -2.77 0.43
N PHE A 276 18.78 -3.93 0.01
CA PHE A 276 18.88 -5.08 0.90
C PHE A 276 19.87 -4.82 2.04
N SER A 277 19.54 -5.30 3.23
CA SER A 277 20.39 -5.22 4.43
C SER A 277 20.33 -6.52 5.23
N ASP A 278 21.29 -6.73 6.11
CA ASP A 278 21.35 -7.88 7.03
C ASP A 278 20.19 -7.90 8.05
N LYS A 279 19.56 -6.75 8.31
CA LYS A 279 18.51 -6.59 9.33
C LYS A 279 17.11 -6.48 8.76
N GLY A 280 16.98 -6.15 7.47
CA GLY A 280 15.69 -5.81 6.85
C GLY A 280 14.89 -4.81 7.69
N PHE A 281 13.57 -4.99 7.70
CA PHE A 281 12.61 -4.22 8.51
C PHE A 281 12.25 -4.93 9.82
N LYS A 282 13.08 -5.90 10.24
CA LYS A 282 12.95 -6.65 11.50
C LYS A 282 11.68 -7.50 11.59
N TYR A 283 11.23 -8.06 10.46
CA TYR A 283 10.21 -9.12 10.46
C TYR A 283 10.73 -10.42 11.07
N GLY A 284 12.03 -10.72 10.91
CA GLY A 284 12.66 -11.89 11.51
C GLY A 284 12.32 -13.20 10.80
N TRP A 285 11.83 -13.14 9.55
CA TRP A 285 11.43 -14.31 8.79
C TRP A 285 12.61 -15.22 8.46
N GLU A 286 13.78 -14.63 8.18
CA GLU A 286 15.04 -15.30 7.91
C GLU A 286 15.46 -16.30 9.01
N LYS A 287 15.02 -16.07 10.25
CA LYS A 287 15.33 -16.93 11.40
C LYS A 287 14.64 -18.29 11.33
N PHE A 288 13.50 -18.40 10.65
CA PHE A 288 12.68 -19.63 10.60
C PHE A 288 12.15 -20.02 9.21
N ASP A 289 12.38 -19.17 8.20
CA ASP A 289 12.14 -19.45 6.79
C ASP A 289 13.42 -19.13 5.99
N PRO A 290 14.19 -20.16 5.59
CA PRO A 290 15.48 -19.97 4.94
C PRO A 290 15.39 -19.30 3.57
N ARG A 291 14.20 -19.18 2.98
CA ARG A 291 13.97 -18.39 1.76
C ARG A 291 14.27 -16.91 1.94
N PHE A 292 14.03 -16.38 3.13
CA PHE A 292 14.23 -14.96 3.43
C PHE A 292 15.61 -14.65 4.05
N ASP A 293 16.46 -15.66 4.18
CA ASP A 293 17.83 -15.51 4.69
C ASP A 293 18.83 -15.30 3.54
N LEU A 294 19.28 -14.06 3.39
CA LEU A 294 20.26 -13.63 2.39
C LEU A 294 21.63 -14.31 2.54
N SER A 295 21.95 -14.82 3.73
CA SER A 295 23.18 -15.58 3.97
C SER A 295 23.06 -17.06 3.62
N ASN A 296 21.85 -17.54 3.30
CA ASN A 296 21.61 -18.95 3.02
C ASN A 296 21.95 -19.31 1.57
N ALA A 297 23.06 -20.02 1.38
CA ALA A 297 23.53 -20.43 0.06
C ALA A 297 22.52 -21.31 -0.73
N ALA A 298 21.64 -22.06 -0.07
CA ALA A 298 20.64 -22.88 -0.75
C ALA A 298 19.50 -22.04 -1.36
N HIS A 299 19.22 -20.87 -0.78
CA HIS A 299 18.16 -19.95 -1.23
C HIS A 299 18.70 -18.68 -1.88
N PHE A 300 19.99 -18.67 -2.24
CA PHE A 300 20.56 -17.61 -3.08
C PHE A 300 19.69 -17.38 -4.33
N ASN A 301 19.43 -16.11 -4.66
CA ASN A 301 18.50 -15.61 -5.68
C ASN A 301 17.01 -15.60 -5.32
N GLU A 302 16.58 -16.06 -4.15
CA GLU A 302 15.17 -15.93 -3.76
C GLU A 302 14.75 -14.45 -3.72
N GLU A 303 15.67 -13.53 -3.38
CA GLU A 303 15.43 -12.10 -3.37
C GLU A 303 15.14 -11.49 -4.75
N ASN A 304 15.58 -12.16 -5.84
CA ASN A 304 15.28 -11.74 -7.22
C ASN A 304 13.88 -12.19 -7.68
N ARG A 305 13.16 -12.93 -6.85
CA ARG A 305 11.79 -13.42 -7.12
C ARG A 305 10.71 -12.50 -6.56
N PHE A 306 11.10 -11.32 -6.07
CA PHE A 306 10.22 -10.27 -5.57
C PHE A 306 10.67 -8.92 -6.13
N GLY A 307 9.76 -7.94 -6.17
CA GLY A 307 9.94 -6.61 -6.79
C GLY A 307 9.89 -6.59 -8.31
#